data_AF-A0A8S1ENZ6-F1
#
_entry.id   AF-A0A8S1ENZ6-F1
#
_cell.length_a   1.000
_cell.length_b   1.000
_cell.length_c   1.000
_cell.angle_alpha   90.00
_cell.angle_beta   90.00
_cell.angle_gamma   90.00
#
_symmetry.space_group_name_H-M   'P 1'
#
loop_
_entity.id
_entity.type
_entity.pdbx_description
1 polymer ?
#
loop_
_entity_poly.entity_id
_entity_poly.type
_entity_poly.pdbx_seq_one_letter_code
_entity_poly.pdbx_strand_id
1 'polypeptide(L)'
;MIRWFEVQDDKTYFFGFKLLNRNIVTVLAFVQLIVASVSFAQHVYSVAYFQKIFFCSFNETVSNSGNFLSADVIVFDFGLYHELINVQECIANYLDGGYMRCMWCFTQMIALSLTIYTTLCVPKPHPLLLWPMLIIQNAYCFGLVILTIATADKLLVALFHPVNAHLNLMILYFAVGTCINHFFDYILWHYYWYEEFLYIGRTGKHVIPFWV
;
A
#
# COMPACT_ATOMS: atom_id res chain seq x y z
N MET A 1 5.63 -4.25 34.05
CA MET A 1 4.67 -4.75 33.03
C MET A 1 5.44 -4.92 31.73
N ILE A 2 5.53 -6.14 31.21
CA ILE A 2 6.12 -6.41 29.90
C ILE A 2 5.09 -5.91 28.87
N ARG A 3 5.36 -4.76 28.25
CA ARG A 3 4.51 -4.21 27.19
C ARG A 3 4.89 -4.92 25.88
N TRP A 4 3.97 -5.72 25.35
CA TRP A 4 4.19 -6.59 24.19
C TRP A 4 4.17 -5.82 22.86
N PHE A 5 3.38 -4.76 22.79
CA PHE A 5 3.26 -3.89 21.62
C PHE A 5 2.93 -2.47 22.07
N GLU A 6 3.79 -1.51 21.73
CA GLU A 6 3.56 -0.09 21.98
C GLU A 6 4.24 0.71 20.87
N VAL A 7 3.47 1.56 20.18
CA VAL A 7 4.01 2.50 19.19
C VAL A 7 4.10 3.86 19.87
N GLN A 8 5.32 4.35 20.07
CA GLN A 8 5.59 5.73 20.47
C GLN A 8 6.06 6.51 19.24
N ASP A 9 6.06 7.84 19.32
CA ASP A 9 6.42 8.69 18.17
C ASP A 9 7.87 8.46 17.71
N ASP A 10 8.81 8.23 18.64
CA ASP A 10 10.22 7.99 18.31
C ASP A 10 10.50 6.52 17.94
N LYS A 11 9.85 5.59 18.64
CA LYS A 11 10.19 4.16 18.63
C LYS A 11 8.97 3.26 18.80
N THR A 12 9.03 2.12 18.11
CA THR A 12 8.05 1.03 18.24
C THR A 12 8.66 -0.10 19.04
N TYR A 13 7.94 -0.56 20.05
CA TYR A 13 8.26 -1.73 20.84
C TYR A 13 7.52 -2.94 20.28
N PHE A 14 8.28 -3.93 19.82
CA PHE A 14 7.75 -5.19 19.27
C PHE A 14 8.32 -6.36 20.06
N PHE A 15 7.50 -7.05 20.84
CA PHE A 15 7.89 -8.23 21.63
C PHE A 15 9.18 -8.02 22.47
N GLY A 16 9.32 -6.84 23.08
CA GLY A 16 10.49 -6.47 23.89
C GLY A 16 11.67 -5.89 23.10
N PHE A 17 11.65 -5.93 21.76
CA PHE A 17 12.63 -5.24 20.91
C PHE A 17 12.22 -3.79 20.66
N LYS A 18 13.19 -2.89 20.77
CA LYS A 18 13.01 -1.45 20.57
C LYS A 18 13.54 -1.07 19.19
N LEU A 19 12.64 -0.73 18.28
CA LEU A 19 12.96 -0.35 16.90
C LEU A 19 12.69 1.14 16.70
N LEU A 20 13.63 1.83 16.06
CA LEU A 20 13.44 3.24 15.67
C LEU A 20 12.42 3.30 14.54
N ASN A 21 11.42 4.18 14.67
CA ASN A 21 10.38 4.35 13.65
C ASN A 21 10.99 4.72 12.30
N ARG A 22 12.06 5.54 12.29
CA ARG A 22 12.86 5.83 11.10
C ARG A 22 13.29 4.56 10.35
N ASN A 23 13.83 3.57 11.04
CA ASN A 23 14.31 2.34 10.41
C ASN A 23 13.14 1.50 9.89
N ILE A 24 12.05 1.42 10.64
CA ILE A 24 10.85 0.68 10.21
C ILE A 24 10.26 1.32 8.96
N VAL A 25 10.12 2.64 8.95
CA VAL A 25 9.61 3.40 7.79
C VAL A 25 10.51 3.17 6.59
N THR A 26 11.84 3.23 6.73
CA THR A 26 12.75 2.97 5.61
C THR A 26 12.60 1.56 5.06
N VAL A 27 12.55 0.53 5.91
CA VAL A 27 12.40 -0.87 5.47
C VAL A 27 11.06 -1.09 4.76
N LEU A 28 9.95 -0.62 5.36
CA LEU A 28 8.63 -0.74 4.75
C LEU A 28 8.52 0.04 3.44
N ALA A 29 9.13 1.23 3.37
CA ALA A 29 9.20 2.00 2.13
C ALA A 29 9.99 1.26 1.03
N PHE A 30 11.10 0.59 1.36
CA PHE A 30 11.84 -0.23 0.40
C PHE A 30 11.00 -1.41 -0.11
N VAL A 31 10.33 -2.14 0.79
CA VAL A 31 9.47 -3.27 0.40
C VAL A 31 8.34 -2.79 -0.50
N GLN A 32 7.67 -1.69 -0.13
CA GLN A 32 6.59 -1.15 -0.93
C GLN A 32 7.08 -0.57 -2.27
N LEU A 33 8.31 -0.07 -2.34
CA LEU A 33 8.92 0.39 -3.60
C LEU A 33 9.12 -0.77 -4.57
N ILE A 34 9.53 -1.94 -4.07
CA ILE A 34 9.63 -3.16 -4.89
C ILE A 34 8.25 -3.54 -5.42
N VAL A 35 7.23 -3.59 -4.55
CA VAL A 35 5.85 -3.91 -4.93
C VAL A 35 5.30 -2.93 -5.98
N ALA A 36 5.50 -1.63 -5.77
CA ALA A 36 5.07 -0.58 -6.69
C ALA A 36 5.80 -0.67 -8.04
N SER A 37 7.09 -0.99 -8.03
CA SER A 37 7.89 -1.18 -9.25
C SER A 37 7.42 -2.38 -10.06
N VAL A 38 7.11 -3.50 -9.39
CA VAL A 38 6.55 -4.69 -10.03
C VAL A 38 5.21 -4.37 -10.67
N SER A 39 4.32 -3.67 -9.96
CA SER A 39 3.03 -3.27 -10.50
C SER A 39 3.14 -2.29 -11.66
N PHE A 40 4.09 -1.34 -11.60
CA PHE A 40 4.35 -0.45 -12.71
C PHE A 40 4.88 -1.22 -13.93
N ALA A 41 5.74 -2.22 -13.73
CA ALA A 41 6.20 -3.09 -14.80
C ALA A 41 5.05 -3.87 -15.46
N GLN A 42 4.00 -4.25 -14.71
CA GLN A 42 2.78 -4.84 -15.29
C GLN A 42 2.10 -3.87 -16.28
N HIS A 43 1.99 -2.59 -15.93
CA HIS A 43 1.45 -1.57 -16.83
C HIS A 43 2.32 -1.35 -18.08
N VAL A 44 3.65 -1.26 -17.91
CA VAL A 44 4.58 -1.11 -19.04
C VAL A 44 4.48 -2.31 -19.99
N TYR A 45 4.46 -3.52 -19.46
CA TYR A 45 4.30 -4.74 -20.25
C TYR A 45 2.96 -4.79 -20.98
N SER A 46 1.87 -4.43 -20.28
CA SER A 46 0.54 -4.35 -20.86
C SER A 46 0.49 -3.39 -22.06
N VAL A 47 1.07 -2.20 -21.93
CA VAL A 47 1.10 -1.20 -23.00
C VAL A 47 1.95 -1.69 -24.18
N ALA A 48 3.12 -2.25 -23.90
CA ALA A 48 4.06 -2.69 -24.94
C ALA A 48 3.48 -3.81 -25.83
N TYR A 49 2.81 -4.80 -25.24
CA TYR A 49 2.36 -6.01 -25.95
C TYR A 49 0.88 -5.99 -26.33
N PHE A 50 0.01 -5.38 -25.53
CA PHE A 50 -1.45 -5.42 -25.72
C PHE A 50 -2.05 -4.08 -26.14
N GLN A 51 -1.24 -3.01 -26.22
CA GLN A 51 -1.70 -1.65 -26.52
C GLN A 51 -2.83 -1.18 -25.57
N LYS A 52 -2.87 -1.74 -24.36
CA LYS A 52 -3.81 -1.42 -23.29
C LYS A 52 -3.04 -1.03 -22.03
N ILE A 53 -3.57 -0.11 -21.24
CA ILE A 53 -2.90 0.38 -20.02
C ILE A 53 -2.81 -0.67 -18.93
N PHE A 54 -3.85 -1.49 -18.80
CA PHE A 54 -3.83 -2.65 -17.93
C PHE A 54 -4.64 -3.78 -18.57
N PHE A 55 -3.95 -4.85 -18.97
CA PHE A 55 -4.56 -6.05 -19.49
C PHE A 55 -4.54 -7.11 -18.39
N CYS A 56 -5.69 -7.37 -17.81
CA CYS A 56 -5.89 -8.48 -16.88
C CYS A 56 -7.19 -9.19 -17.28
N SER A 57 -7.08 -10.48 -17.60
CA SER A 57 -8.22 -11.32 -17.93
C SER A 57 -8.06 -12.68 -17.28
N PHE A 58 -9.14 -13.18 -16.70
CA PHE A 58 -9.25 -14.52 -16.13
C PHE A 58 -9.84 -15.52 -17.13
N ASN A 59 -10.04 -15.12 -18.40
CA ASN A 59 -10.63 -15.98 -19.41
C ASN A 59 -9.59 -16.96 -19.98
N GLU A 60 -9.75 -18.25 -19.68
CA GLU A 60 -8.87 -19.35 -20.11
C GLU A 60 -8.78 -19.51 -21.64
N THR A 61 -9.71 -18.92 -22.40
CA THR A 61 -9.72 -19.02 -23.88
C THR A 61 -8.71 -18.10 -24.58
N VAL A 62 -8.16 -17.10 -23.88
CA VAL A 62 -7.15 -16.19 -24.43
C VAL A 62 -5.77 -16.68 -24.03
N SER A 63 -5.03 -17.26 -24.98
CA SER A 63 -3.77 -17.96 -24.72
C SER A 63 -2.69 -17.08 -24.08
N ASN A 64 -2.10 -17.59 -23.00
CA ASN A 64 -0.67 -17.49 -22.66
C ASN A 64 -0.01 -16.11 -22.53
N SER A 65 -0.74 -15.05 -22.19
CA SER A 65 -0.11 -13.77 -21.81
C SER A 65 0.17 -13.68 -20.30
N GLY A 66 0.91 -14.66 -19.79
CA GLY A 66 1.68 -14.63 -18.54
C GLY A 66 0.88 -14.54 -17.24
N ASN A 67 1.09 -15.52 -16.34
CA ASN A 67 0.68 -15.49 -14.92
C ASN A 67 1.01 -14.18 -14.17
N PHE A 68 1.91 -13.36 -14.75
CA PHE A 68 2.29 -12.04 -14.26
C PHE A 68 1.22 -10.95 -14.49
N LEU A 69 0.34 -11.06 -15.50
CA LEU A 69 -0.71 -10.08 -15.78
C LEU A 69 -2.10 -10.49 -15.25
N SER A 70 -2.28 -11.76 -14.88
CA SER A 70 -3.51 -12.29 -14.29
C SER A 70 -3.64 -12.00 -12.79
N ALA A 71 -2.80 -11.12 -12.26
CA ALA A 71 -2.77 -10.78 -10.84
C ALA A 71 -2.46 -9.30 -10.66
N ASP A 72 -3.18 -8.65 -9.76
CA ASP A 72 -2.96 -7.29 -9.33
C ASP A 72 -2.20 -7.31 -8.00
N VAL A 73 -0.90 -7.01 -8.04
CA VAL A 73 -0.02 -7.11 -6.86
C VAL A 73 -0.29 -5.97 -5.85
N ILE A 74 -0.74 -4.80 -6.30
CA ILE A 74 -1.01 -3.64 -5.44
C ILE A 74 -2.35 -3.75 -4.70
N VAL A 75 -3.39 -4.26 -5.34
CA VAL A 75 -4.71 -4.43 -4.72
C VAL A 75 -4.84 -5.83 -4.10
N PHE A 76 -3.81 -6.68 -4.27
CA PHE A 76 -3.81 -8.08 -3.86
C PHE A 76 -4.95 -8.88 -4.51
N ASP A 77 -5.35 -8.49 -5.74
CA ASP A 77 -6.37 -9.17 -6.52
C ASP A 77 -5.72 -10.24 -7.41
N PHE A 78 -5.56 -11.43 -6.84
CA PHE A 78 -5.05 -12.63 -7.52
C PHE A 78 -6.18 -13.48 -8.13
N GLY A 79 -7.31 -12.86 -8.49
CA GLY A 79 -8.55 -13.58 -8.85
C GLY A 79 -9.55 -13.64 -7.70
N LEU A 80 -9.35 -12.86 -6.65
CA LEU A 80 -10.24 -12.80 -5.50
C LEU A 80 -11.64 -12.33 -5.95
N TYR A 81 -11.70 -11.27 -6.75
CA TYR A 81 -12.97 -10.74 -7.22
C TYR A 81 -13.58 -11.62 -8.31
N HIS A 82 -12.76 -12.32 -9.11
CA HIS A 82 -13.27 -13.32 -10.05
C HIS A 82 -14.10 -14.38 -9.31
N GLU A 83 -13.58 -14.94 -8.22
CA GLU A 83 -14.28 -15.95 -7.42
C GLU A 83 -15.46 -15.38 -6.60
N LEU A 84 -15.37 -14.13 -6.10
CA LEU A 84 -16.43 -13.54 -5.27
C LEU A 84 -17.63 -13.02 -6.06
N ILE A 85 -17.39 -12.36 -7.19
CA ILE A 85 -18.42 -11.63 -7.96
C ILE A 85 -18.47 -12.05 -9.44
N ASN A 86 -17.76 -13.10 -9.85
CA ASN A 86 -17.73 -13.64 -11.23
C ASN A 86 -17.31 -12.61 -12.29
N VAL A 87 -16.40 -11.69 -11.95
CA VAL A 87 -15.85 -10.72 -12.92
C VAL A 87 -14.78 -11.36 -13.81
N GLN A 88 -14.76 -11.06 -15.11
CA GLN A 88 -13.84 -11.70 -16.06
C GLN A 88 -12.48 -11.01 -16.21
N GLU A 89 -12.34 -9.84 -15.59
CA GLU A 89 -11.13 -9.01 -15.56
C GLU A 89 -10.81 -8.60 -14.12
N CYS A 90 -9.59 -8.11 -13.86
CA CYS A 90 -9.24 -7.56 -12.54
C CYS A 90 -10.16 -6.39 -12.18
N ILE A 91 -10.42 -6.19 -10.88
CA ILE A 91 -11.32 -5.13 -10.41
C ILE A 91 -10.88 -3.73 -10.86
N ALA A 92 -9.57 -3.52 -10.99
CA ALA A 92 -8.99 -2.28 -11.48
C ALA A 92 -9.47 -1.92 -12.90
N ASN A 93 -9.71 -2.90 -13.78
CA ASN A 93 -10.23 -2.59 -15.12
C ASN A 93 -11.66 -2.04 -15.08
N TYR A 94 -12.48 -2.51 -14.15
CA TYR A 94 -13.86 -2.05 -13.99
C TYR A 94 -13.95 -0.66 -13.34
N LEU A 95 -12.98 -0.31 -12.48
CA LEU A 95 -12.99 0.98 -11.78
C LEU A 95 -12.57 2.14 -12.70
N ASP A 96 -11.43 1.99 -13.38
CA ASP A 96 -10.77 3.08 -14.09
C ASP A 96 -10.04 2.65 -15.36
N GLY A 97 -10.18 1.38 -15.78
CA GLY A 97 -9.40 0.81 -16.88
C GLY A 97 -7.89 0.74 -16.60
N GLY A 98 -7.48 0.90 -15.32
CA GLY A 98 -6.08 0.92 -14.87
C GLY A 98 -5.32 2.24 -15.04
N TYR A 99 -5.97 3.34 -15.47
CA TYR A 99 -5.32 4.64 -15.68
C TYR A 99 -4.90 5.33 -14.37
N MET A 100 -5.84 5.47 -13.43
CA MET A 100 -5.61 6.04 -12.10
C MET A 100 -4.57 5.19 -11.35
N ARG A 101 -4.59 3.87 -11.54
CA ARG A 101 -3.59 2.97 -10.93
C ARG A 101 -2.19 3.11 -11.53
N CYS A 102 -2.06 3.29 -12.84
CA CYS A 102 -0.77 3.57 -13.46
C CYS A 102 -0.18 4.89 -12.94
N MET A 103 -0.99 5.96 -12.90
CA MET A 103 -0.57 7.23 -12.32
C MET A 103 -0.21 7.11 -10.84
N TRP A 104 -0.99 6.33 -10.09
CA TRP A 104 -0.72 6.02 -8.69
C TRP A 104 0.63 5.34 -8.48
N CYS A 105 0.93 4.29 -9.25
CA CYS A 105 2.21 3.58 -9.15
C CYS A 105 3.38 4.53 -9.35
N PHE A 106 3.28 5.39 -10.37
CA PHE A 106 4.31 6.37 -10.69
C PHE A 106 4.51 7.39 -9.55
N THR A 107 3.43 8.00 -9.04
CA THR A 107 3.52 8.98 -7.96
C THR A 107 3.97 8.33 -6.64
N GLN A 108 3.52 7.11 -6.36
CA GLN A 108 3.93 6.33 -5.18
C GLN A 108 5.41 5.96 -5.24
N MET A 109 5.95 5.57 -6.40
CA MET A 109 7.39 5.32 -6.55
C MET A 109 8.23 6.57 -6.26
N ILE A 110 7.78 7.75 -6.71
CA ILE A 110 8.45 9.03 -6.43
C ILE A 110 8.41 9.34 -4.93
N ALA A 111 7.24 9.22 -4.30
CA ALA A 111 7.08 9.51 -2.87
C ALA A 111 7.88 8.55 -1.97
N LEU A 112 7.91 7.26 -2.32
CA LEU A 112 8.72 6.25 -1.63
C LEU A 112 10.22 6.54 -1.79
N SER A 113 10.67 6.87 -3.01
CA SER A 113 12.07 7.22 -3.27
C SER A 113 12.50 8.47 -2.49
N LEU A 114 11.64 9.49 -2.43
CA LEU A 114 11.87 10.70 -1.64
C LEU A 114 11.95 10.37 -0.13
N THR A 115 11.08 9.49 0.36
CA THR A 115 11.07 9.08 1.78
C THR A 115 12.31 8.28 2.15
N ILE A 116 12.74 7.35 1.30
CA ILE A 116 13.98 6.59 1.48
C ILE A 116 15.18 7.54 1.49
N TYR A 117 15.25 8.46 0.52
CA TYR A 117 16.32 9.45 0.48
C TYR A 117 16.33 10.33 1.74
N THR A 118 15.17 10.82 2.16
CA THR A 118 15.02 11.67 3.35
C THR A 118 15.44 10.93 4.61
N THR A 119 15.01 9.68 4.77
CA THR A 119 15.31 8.86 5.95
C THR A 119 16.74 8.33 5.97
N LEU A 120 17.45 8.21 4.85
CA LEU A 120 18.85 7.75 4.84
C LEU A 120 19.86 8.90 4.82
N CYS A 121 19.64 9.89 3.96
CA CYS A 121 20.64 10.91 3.63
C CYS A 121 20.50 12.18 4.46
N VAL A 122 19.34 12.46 5.06
CA VAL A 122 19.08 13.72 5.78
C VAL A 122 19.01 13.44 7.29
N PRO A 123 20.00 13.87 8.09
CA PRO A 123 20.00 13.60 9.54
C PRO A 123 18.88 14.32 10.29
N LYS A 124 18.39 15.43 9.74
CA LYS A 124 17.47 16.39 10.34
C LYS A 124 16.47 16.87 9.28
N PRO A 125 15.58 15.99 8.80
CA PRO A 125 14.71 16.32 7.68
C PRO A 125 13.71 17.42 8.04
N HIS A 126 13.30 18.20 7.04
CA HIS A 126 12.14 19.08 7.18
C HIS A 126 10.87 18.21 7.08
N PRO A 127 9.91 18.30 8.02
CA PRO A 127 8.74 17.41 8.04
C PRO A 127 7.90 17.41 6.76
N LEU A 128 7.89 18.54 6.02
CA LEU A 128 7.26 18.65 4.70
C LEU A 128 7.78 17.65 3.65
N LEU A 129 9.00 17.11 3.79
CA LEU A 129 9.53 16.11 2.86
C LEU A 129 8.80 14.75 2.97
N LEU A 130 8.14 14.50 4.10
CA LEU A 130 7.35 13.28 4.33
C LEU A 130 5.90 13.41 3.82
N TRP A 131 5.44 14.61 3.51
CA TRP A 131 4.06 14.88 3.09
C TRP A 131 3.61 14.12 1.85
N PRO A 132 4.39 14.06 0.75
CA PRO A 132 3.97 13.31 -0.43
C PRO A 132 3.67 11.86 -0.10
N MET A 133 4.47 11.24 0.78
CA MET A 133 4.28 9.87 1.19
C MET A 133 3.08 9.70 2.12
N LEU A 134 2.87 10.62 3.07
CA LEU A 134 1.69 10.60 3.94
C LEU A 134 0.40 10.67 3.12
N ILE A 135 0.29 11.65 2.21
CA ILE A 135 -0.93 11.85 1.42
C ILE A 135 -1.23 10.62 0.57
N ILE A 136 -0.22 10.09 -0.12
CA ILE A 136 -0.39 8.94 -1.01
C ILE A 136 -0.66 7.66 -0.17
N GLN A 137 0.08 7.39 0.90
CA GLN A 137 -0.17 6.19 1.71
C GLN A 137 -1.58 6.20 2.36
N ASN A 138 -2.06 7.35 2.82
CA ASN A 138 -3.41 7.50 3.38
C ASN A 138 -4.49 7.23 2.33
N ALA A 139 -4.35 7.82 1.14
CA ALA A 139 -5.32 7.60 0.07
C ALA A 139 -5.34 6.14 -0.41
N TYR A 140 -4.21 5.42 -0.39
CA TYR A 140 -4.19 3.99 -0.69
C TYR A 140 -4.84 3.13 0.40
N CYS A 141 -4.56 3.38 1.67
CA CYS A 141 -5.21 2.68 2.77
C CYS A 141 -6.74 2.89 2.72
N PHE A 142 -7.17 4.12 2.47
CA PHE A 142 -8.58 4.45 2.28
C PHE A 142 -9.21 3.71 1.10
N GLY A 143 -8.51 3.61 -0.04
CA GLY A 143 -8.96 2.84 -1.19
C GLY A 143 -9.15 1.35 -0.88
N LEU A 144 -8.23 0.72 -0.15
CA LEU A 144 -8.35 -0.68 0.27
C LEU A 144 -9.54 -0.89 1.23
N VAL A 145 -9.80 0.05 2.14
CA VAL A 145 -10.98 -0.01 3.04
C VAL A 145 -12.27 0.11 2.24
N ILE A 146 -12.36 1.06 1.30
CA ILE A 146 -13.55 1.19 0.44
C ILE A 146 -13.82 -0.11 -0.30
N LEU A 147 -12.78 -0.72 -0.87
CA LEU A 147 -12.91 -1.97 -1.60
C LEU A 147 -13.35 -3.13 -0.70
N THR A 148 -12.83 -3.17 0.54
CA THR A 148 -13.26 -4.13 1.57
C THR A 148 -14.74 -3.95 1.90
N ILE A 149 -15.20 -2.72 2.09
CA ILE A 149 -16.61 -2.42 2.40
C ILE A 149 -17.51 -2.76 1.22
N ALA A 150 -17.10 -2.39 0.00
CA ALA A 150 -17.86 -2.64 -1.23
C ALA A 150 -18.07 -4.15 -1.50
N THR A 151 -17.19 -5.00 -0.96
CA THR A 151 -17.26 -6.45 -1.12
C THR A 151 -17.55 -7.19 0.19
N ALA A 152 -17.92 -6.46 1.25
CA ALA A 152 -18.08 -7.01 2.59
C ALA A 152 -19.20 -8.06 2.66
N ASP A 153 -20.31 -7.86 1.94
CA ASP A 153 -21.41 -8.82 1.89
C ASP A 153 -20.96 -10.17 1.34
N LYS A 154 -20.24 -10.17 0.21
CA LYS A 154 -19.71 -11.38 -0.42
C LYS A 154 -18.58 -12.01 0.38
N LEU A 155 -17.71 -11.19 0.94
CA LEU A 155 -16.61 -11.63 1.80
C LEU A 155 -17.13 -12.36 3.05
N LEU A 156 -18.15 -11.80 3.71
CA LEU A 156 -18.75 -12.41 4.90
C LEU A 156 -19.41 -13.74 4.57
N VAL A 157 -20.14 -13.83 3.45
CA VAL A 157 -20.74 -15.10 3.00
C VAL A 157 -19.66 -16.16 2.76
N ALA A 158 -18.58 -15.80 2.07
CA ALA A 158 -17.45 -16.70 1.80
C ALA A 158 -16.74 -17.16 3.09
N LEU A 159 -16.64 -16.29 4.10
CA LEU A 159 -16.03 -16.61 5.40
C LEU A 159 -16.92 -17.52 6.27
N PHE A 160 -18.23 -17.29 6.30
CA PHE A 160 -19.15 -18.09 7.12
C PHE A 160 -19.47 -19.45 6.49
N HIS A 161 -19.42 -19.55 5.16
CA HIS A 161 -19.69 -20.78 4.43
C HIS A 161 -18.45 -21.10 3.56
N PRO A 162 -17.37 -21.64 4.15
CA PRO A 162 -16.14 -21.88 3.41
C PRO A 162 -16.35 -22.95 2.34
N VAL A 163 -16.53 -22.51 1.09
CA VAL A 163 -16.77 -23.40 -0.05
C VAL A 163 -15.46 -23.92 -0.63
N ASN A 164 -14.41 -23.09 -0.66
CA ASN A 164 -13.13 -23.38 -1.32
C ASN A 164 -11.92 -22.89 -0.49
N ALA A 165 -10.96 -23.78 -0.23
CA ALA A 165 -9.73 -23.43 0.48
C ALA A 165 -8.87 -22.39 -0.27
N HIS A 166 -8.93 -22.41 -1.61
CA HIS A 166 -8.23 -21.46 -2.46
C HIS A 166 -8.76 -20.02 -2.30
N LEU A 167 -10.08 -19.85 -2.26
CA LEU A 167 -10.73 -18.56 -2.01
C LEU A 167 -10.35 -18.00 -0.64
N ASN A 168 -10.35 -18.84 0.40
CA ASN A 168 -9.94 -18.43 1.75
C ASN A 168 -8.48 -17.97 1.81
N LEU A 169 -7.59 -18.59 1.03
CA LEU A 169 -6.19 -18.16 0.92
C LEU A 169 -6.08 -16.78 0.25
N MET A 170 -6.85 -16.52 -0.81
CA MET A 170 -6.87 -15.20 -1.45
C MET A 170 -7.41 -14.12 -0.52
N ILE A 171 -8.49 -14.41 0.23
CA ILE A 171 -9.02 -13.51 1.25
C ILE A 171 -7.95 -13.20 2.32
N LEU A 172 -7.21 -14.22 2.76
CA LEU A 172 -6.12 -14.04 3.72
C LEU A 172 -5.03 -13.12 3.16
N TYR A 173 -4.60 -13.30 1.91
CA TYR A 173 -3.59 -12.41 1.30
C TYR A 173 -4.07 -10.97 1.21
N PHE A 174 -5.31 -10.74 0.78
CA PHE A 174 -5.91 -9.40 0.74
C PHE A 174 -6.01 -8.76 2.13
N ALA A 175 -6.45 -9.52 3.14
CA ALA A 175 -6.55 -9.05 4.52
C ALA A 175 -5.17 -8.71 5.11
N VAL A 176 -4.19 -9.59 4.97
CA VAL A 176 -2.81 -9.38 5.46
C VAL A 176 -2.18 -8.17 4.76
N GLY A 177 -2.32 -8.06 3.44
CA GLY A 177 -1.83 -6.91 2.66
C GLY A 177 -2.46 -5.60 3.13
N THR A 178 -3.77 -5.59 3.36
CA THR A 178 -4.48 -4.42 3.89
C THR A 178 -4.00 -4.04 5.29
N CYS A 179 -3.84 -5.02 6.19
CA CYS A 179 -3.34 -4.78 7.54
C CYS A 179 -1.89 -4.26 7.56
N ILE A 180 -0.99 -4.81 6.74
CA ILE A 180 0.41 -4.36 6.65
C ILE A 180 0.46 -2.90 6.18
N ASN A 181 -0.35 -2.52 5.19
CA ASN A 181 -0.39 -1.15 4.68
C ASN A 181 -0.92 -0.14 5.70
N HIS A 182 -1.95 -0.51 6.47
CA HIS A 182 -2.46 0.32 7.56
C HIS A 182 -1.43 0.43 8.70
N PHE A 183 -0.74 -0.65 9.02
CA PHE A 183 0.33 -0.63 10.01
C PHE A 183 1.48 0.29 9.57
N PHE A 184 1.85 0.24 8.29
CA PHE A 184 2.84 1.14 7.74
C PHE A 184 2.41 2.60 7.81
N ASP A 185 1.17 2.91 7.40
CA ASP A 185 0.62 4.28 7.48
C ASP A 185 0.60 4.81 8.92
N TYR A 186 0.22 3.97 9.87
CA TYR A 186 0.23 4.30 11.30
C TYR A 186 1.64 4.66 11.80
N ILE A 187 2.65 3.85 11.48
CA ILE A 187 4.04 4.15 11.87
C ILE A 187 4.56 5.41 11.15
N LEU A 188 4.18 5.61 9.89
CA LEU A 188 4.58 6.78 9.11
C LEU A 188 4.05 8.07 9.76
N TRP A 189 2.80 8.07 10.24
CA TRP A 189 2.23 9.18 11.00
C TRP A 189 2.97 9.44 12.32
N HIS A 190 3.26 8.39 13.09
CA HIS A 190 4.03 8.52 14.33
C HIS A 190 5.44 9.07 14.09
N TYR A 191 6.09 8.63 13.02
CA TYR A 191 7.39 9.17 12.62
C TYR A 191 7.31 10.64 12.19
N TYR A 192 6.25 11.03 11.47
CA TYR A 192 6.01 12.42 11.10
C TYR A 192 5.83 13.33 12.34
N TRP A 193 4.98 12.94 13.29
CA TRP A 193 4.75 13.72 14.52
C TRP A 193 6.03 13.87 15.35
N TYR A 194 6.86 12.83 15.40
CA TYR A 194 8.17 12.91 16.03
C TYR A 194 9.09 13.96 15.37
N GLU A 195 9.21 13.93 14.04
CA GLU A 195 10.03 14.89 13.31
C GLU A 195 9.49 16.32 13.40
N GLU A 196 8.15 16.48 13.42
CA GLU A 196 7.47 17.76 13.66
C GLU A 196 7.78 18.30 15.05
N PHE A 197 7.65 17.49 16.10
CA PHE A 197 8.01 17.87 17.47
C PHE A 197 9.48 18.30 17.57
N LEU A 198 10.39 17.54 16.98
CA LEU A 198 11.81 17.90 16.94
C LEU A 198 12.06 19.17 16.14
N TYR A 199 11.34 19.40 15.05
CA TYR A 199 11.49 20.59 14.21
C TYR A 199 11.04 21.85 14.96
N ILE A 200 9.87 21.81 15.59
CA ILE A 200 9.33 22.90 16.41
C ILE A 200 10.27 23.18 17.58
N GLY A 201 10.73 22.14 18.28
CA GLY A 201 11.67 22.28 19.40
C GLY A 201 13.02 22.91 18.99
N ARG A 202 13.47 22.71 17.75
CA ARG A 202 14.72 23.28 17.23
C ARG A 202 14.58 24.70 16.68
N THR A 203 13.46 25.00 16.02
CA THR A 203 13.31 26.25 15.24
C THR A 203 12.37 27.25 15.89
N GLY A 204 11.56 26.82 16.85
CA GLY A 204 10.47 27.62 17.43
C GLY A 204 9.37 27.97 16.44
N LYS A 205 9.37 27.36 15.24
CA LYS A 205 8.41 27.62 14.16
C LYS A 205 7.55 26.38 13.90
N HIS A 206 6.27 26.61 13.66
CA HIS A 206 5.39 25.55 13.16
C HIS A 206 5.79 25.13 11.75
N VAL A 207 5.56 23.86 11.41
CA VAL A 207 5.86 23.28 10.09
C VAL A 207 5.04 23.97 8.99
N ILE A 208 3.80 24.34 9.30
CA ILE A 208 2.94 25.16 8.45
C ILE A 208 2.72 26.50 9.17
N PRO A 209 3.05 27.65 8.55
CA PRO A 209 2.96 28.95 9.20
C PRO A 209 1.52 29.44 9.48
N PHE A 210 0.49 28.72 8.99
CA PHE A 210 -0.92 29.12 9.08
C PHE A 210 -1.74 28.41 10.17
N TRP A 211 -1.16 27.41 10.87
CA TRP A 211 -1.82 26.73 11.98
C TRP A 211 -1.32 27.31 13.31
N VAL A 212 -1.86 28.47 13.68
CA VAL A 212 -1.79 29.07 15.03
C VAL A 212 -3.21 29.41 15.46
#